data_AF-X6LA81-F1
#
_entry.id   AF-X6LA81-F1
#
_cell.length_a   1.000
_cell.length_b   1.000
_cell.length_c   1.000
_cell.angle_alpha   90.00
_cell.angle_beta   90.00
_cell.angle_gamma   90.00
#
_symmetry.space_group_name_H-M   'P 1'
#
loop_
_entity.id
_entity.type
_entity.pdbx_description
1 polymer ?
#
loop_
_entity_poly.entity_id
_entity_poly.type
_entity_poly.pdbx_seq_one_letter_code
_entity_poly.pdbx_strand_id
1 'polypeptide(L)'
;YSQKDGITIVTQCSLDRLPLIKAMCEQWQGAISLAIYIKKEELKTFLQNYTANMDDNWKPHKVAKHLEKKGTEIFAEIVKFWNGIEYGNQGDYAALDIHLLFEIEHDSDTCVEDNAGPVRVMYPVNALRNLALRYAKSDYVFLLDADFVPSSNMHALVLSMLRRKPYLVSPKIAFVVPAWE
;
A
#
# COMPACT_ATOMS: atom_id res chain seq x y z
N TYR A 1 10.53 -13.10 3.27
CA TYR A 1 10.34 -13.89 2.05
C TYR A 1 11.03 -13.20 0.88
N SER A 2 12.18 -13.70 0.45
CA SER A 2 12.82 -13.30 -0.81
C SER A 2 12.74 -14.51 -1.72
N GLN A 3 11.79 -14.54 -2.65
CA GLN A 3 11.72 -15.61 -3.65
C GLN A 3 12.60 -15.19 -4.83
N LYS A 4 13.65 -15.97 -5.08
CA LYS A 4 14.48 -15.85 -6.28
C LYS A 4 13.57 -16.02 -7.51
N ASP A 5 13.67 -15.10 -8.46
CA ASP A 5 12.78 -14.95 -9.63
C ASP A 5 11.31 -14.58 -9.31
N GLY A 6 10.98 -14.16 -8.10
CA GLY A 6 9.60 -13.78 -7.74
C GLY A 6 9.14 -12.48 -8.40
N ILE A 7 7.81 -12.25 -8.40
CA ILE A 7 7.20 -10.99 -8.83
C ILE A 7 6.38 -10.43 -7.68
N THR A 8 6.70 -9.20 -7.25
CA THR A 8 5.94 -8.48 -6.23
C THR A 8 5.02 -7.49 -6.91
N ILE A 9 3.71 -7.54 -6.63
CA ILE A 9 2.84 -6.42 -6.97
C ILE A 9 3.19 -5.25 -6.08
N VAL A 10 3.31 -4.09 -6.69
CA VAL A 10 3.53 -2.84 -5.98
C VAL A 10 2.34 -1.96 -6.28
N THR A 11 1.58 -1.65 -5.23
CA THR A 11 0.35 -0.87 -5.35
C THR A 11 0.23 0.10 -4.18
N GLN A 12 -0.68 1.06 -4.33
CA GLN A 12 -0.96 2.06 -3.33
C GLN A 12 -2.45 2.39 -3.35
N CYS A 13 -3.02 2.70 -2.18
CA CYS A 13 -4.44 3.03 -2.12
C CYS A 13 -4.80 3.90 -0.91
N SER A 14 -6.02 4.44 -0.92
CA SER A 14 -6.70 4.96 0.27
C SER A 14 -7.47 3.84 0.97
N LEU A 15 -7.90 4.07 2.21
CA LEU A 15 -8.56 3.04 3.04
C LEU A 15 -9.86 2.47 2.42
N ASP A 16 -10.58 3.26 1.64
CA ASP A 16 -11.82 2.85 0.97
C ASP A 16 -11.62 1.79 -0.12
N ARG A 17 -10.36 1.56 -0.54
CA ARG A 17 -10.01 0.57 -1.58
C ARG A 17 -9.54 -0.77 -1.03
N LEU A 18 -9.48 -0.95 0.30
CA LEU A 18 -9.12 -2.22 0.93
C LEU A 18 -9.92 -3.44 0.42
N PRO A 19 -11.23 -3.35 0.09
CA PRO A 19 -11.96 -4.47 -0.51
C PRO A 19 -11.39 -4.93 -1.85
N LEU A 20 -10.89 -4.01 -2.69
CA LEU A 20 -10.24 -4.37 -3.96
C LEU A 20 -8.87 -4.99 -3.73
N ILE A 21 -8.13 -4.49 -2.73
CA ILE A 21 -6.86 -5.12 -2.33
C ILE A 21 -7.08 -6.55 -1.84
N LYS A 22 -8.18 -6.82 -1.12
CA LYS A 22 -8.56 -8.20 -0.76
C LYS A 22 -8.69 -9.06 -2.01
N ALA A 23 -9.48 -8.63 -2.99
CA ALA A 23 -9.65 -9.35 -4.24
C ALA A 23 -8.31 -9.55 -4.99
N MET A 24 -7.42 -8.56 -4.96
CA MET A 24 -6.07 -8.68 -5.52
C MET A 24 -5.24 -9.76 -4.80
N CYS A 25 -5.29 -9.81 -3.46
CA CYS A 25 -4.61 -10.85 -2.66
C CYS A 25 -5.16 -12.25 -2.93
N GLU A 26 -6.44 -12.36 -3.26
CA GLU A 26 -7.10 -13.64 -3.62
C GLU A 26 -6.67 -14.16 -4.99
N GLN A 27 -6.23 -13.30 -5.91
CA GLN A 27 -5.83 -13.68 -7.26
C GLN A 27 -4.30 -13.80 -7.43
N TRP A 28 -3.52 -13.09 -6.61
CA TRP A 28 -2.08 -13.03 -6.80
C TRP A 28 -1.32 -14.07 -5.98
N GLN A 29 -0.68 -15.02 -6.65
CA GLN A 29 0.12 -16.09 -6.02
C GLN A 29 1.58 -15.66 -5.76
N GLY A 30 1.78 -14.45 -5.23
CA GLY A 30 3.09 -13.85 -5.01
C GLY A 30 3.06 -12.84 -3.87
N ALA A 31 4.12 -12.04 -3.74
CA ALA A 31 4.13 -10.96 -2.75
C ALA A 31 3.37 -9.73 -3.26
N ILE A 32 2.77 -8.98 -2.35
CA ILE A 32 2.17 -7.67 -2.58
C ILE A 32 2.80 -6.70 -1.57
N SER A 33 3.38 -5.61 -2.06
CA SER A 33 3.74 -4.46 -1.24
C SER A 33 2.73 -3.35 -1.48
N LEU A 34 1.99 -3.03 -0.43
CA LEU A 34 0.91 -2.05 -0.42
C LEU A 34 1.32 -0.83 0.41
N ALA A 35 1.23 0.36 -0.17
CA ALA A 35 1.27 1.62 0.59
C ALA A 35 -0.15 2.18 0.76
N ILE A 36 -0.60 2.36 2.00
CA ILE A 36 -1.88 2.97 2.33
C ILE A 36 -1.66 4.42 2.76
N TYR A 37 -2.37 5.33 2.11
CA TYR A 37 -2.46 6.71 2.56
C TYR A 37 -3.55 6.86 3.63
N ILE A 38 -3.20 7.46 4.76
CA ILE A 38 -4.11 7.76 5.85
C ILE A 38 -4.14 9.27 6.03
N LYS A 39 -5.30 9.87 5.77
CA LYS A 39 -5.53 11.29 5.95
C LYS A 39 -5.53 11.67 7.43
N LYS A 40 -5.34 12.96 7.71
CA LYS A 40 -5.36 13.51 9.06
C LYS A 40 -6.65 13.17 9.81
N GLU A 41 -7.80 13.32 9.16
CA GLU A 41 -9.11 13.04 9.77
C GLU A 41 -9.30 11.55 10.07
N GLU A 42 -8.87 10.67 9.16
CA GLU A 42 -8.92 9.21 9.38
C GLU A 42 -8.01 8.82 10.54
N LEU A 43 -6.80 9.36 10.59
CA LEU A 43 -5.87 9.15 11.70
C LEU A 43 -6.48 9.64 13.02
N LYS A 44 -7.10 10.83 13.02
CA LYS A 44 -7.80 11.37 14.20
C LYS A 44 -8.91 10.42 14.67
N THR A 45 -9.71 9.88 13.75
CA THR A 45 -10.74 8.88 14.08
C THR A 45 -10.15 7.61 14.71
N PHE A 46 -9.08 7.04 14.12
CA PHE A 46 -8.42 5.86 14.70
C PHE A 46 -7.94 6.11 16.13
N LEU A 47 -7.36 7.29 16.37
CA LEU A 47 -6.82 7.63 17.67
C LEU A 47 -7.89 7.96 18.71
N GLN A 48 -8.99 8.60 18.30
CA GLN A 48 -10.14 8.86 19.18
C GLN A 48 -10.83 7.56 19.62
N ASN A 49 -10.98 6.61 18.69
CA ASN A 49 -11.52 5.28 19.00
C ASN A 49 -10.61 4.51 19.98
N TYR A 50 -9.30 4.75 19.92
CA TYR A 50 -8.32 4.13 20.82
C TYR A 50 -8.25 4.80 22.20
N THR A 51 -8.26 6.14 22.24
CA THR A 51 -8.16 6.94 23.46
C THR A 51 -9.30 7.94 23.54
N ALA A 52 -10.28 7.66 24.41
CA ALA A 52 -11.43 8.54 24.66
C ALA A 52 -11.07 9.96 25.17
N ASN A 53 -9.81 10.18 25.57
CA ASN A 53 -9.30 11.44 26.13
C ASN A 53 -8.15 12.02 25.29
N MET A 54 -8.27 12.02 23.97
CA MET A 54 -7.31 12.75 23.16
C MET A 54 -7.53 14.26 23.30
N ASP A 55 -6.54 14.96 23.84
CA ASP A 55 -6.48 16.43 23.89
C ASP A 55 -6.55 17.00 22.46
N ASP A 56 -7.39 18.01 22.25
CA ASP A 56 -7.50 18.75 20.98
C ASP A 56 -6.15 19.37 20.53
N ASN A 57 -5.17 19.52 21.44
CA ASN A 57 -3.79 19.94 21.13
C ASN A 57 -2.87 18.80 20.64
N TRP A 58 -3.42 17.79 19.98
CA TRP A 58 -2.65 16.69 19.40
C TRP A 58 -1.59 17.19 18.42
N LYS A 59 -0.35 16.70 18.55
CA LYS A 59 0.77 17.05 17.65
C LYS A 59 1.40 15.84 16.98
N PRO A 60 1.73 15.92 15.67
CA PRO A 60 2.33 14.84 14.87
C PRO A 60 3.53 14.10 15.49
N HIS A 61 4.45 14.82 16.13
CA HIS A 61 5.63 14.21 16.77
C HIS A 61 5.31 13.45 18.07
N LYS A 62 4.16 13.71 18.71
CA LYS A 62 3.69 12.94 19.88
C LYS A 62 3.02 11.63 19.46
N VAL A 63 2.53 11.56 18.22
CA VAL A 63 1.84 10.41 17.63
C VAL A 63 2.77 9.25 17.38
N ALA A 64 3.95 9.53 16.82
CA ALA A 64 4.92 8.52 16.45
C ALA A 64 5.20 7.55 17.62
N LYS A 65 5.41 8.08 18.83
CA LYS A 65 5.62 7.26 20.04
C LYS A 65 4.41 6.41 20.43
N HIS A 66 3.19 6.89 20.20
CA HIS A 66 1.97 6.12 20.45
C HIS A 66 1.80 5.03 19.38
N LEU A 67 2.06 5.34 18.11
CA LEU A 67 2.02 4.36 17.02
C LEU A 67 3.09 3.28 17.18
N GLU A 68 4.29 3.63 17.64
CA GLU A 68 5.36 2.66 17.91
C GLU A 68 4.98 1.67 19.01
N LYS A 69 4.31 2.14 20.07
CA LYS A 69 3.93 1.28 21.20
C LYS A 69 2.62 0.54 20.98
N LYS A 70 1.66 1.19 20.34
CA LYS A 70 0.24 0.82 20.33
C LYS A 70 -0.38 0.83 18.93
N GLY A 71 0.42 0.95 17.88
CA GLY A 71 -0.05 1.06 16.49
C GLY A 71 -0.94 -0.11 16.06
N THR A 72 -0.67 -1.33 16.54
CA THR A 72 -1.51 -2.49 16.25
C THR A 72 -2.92 -2.38 16.85
N GLU A 73 -3.05 -1.75 18.01
CA GLU A 73 -4.33 -1.48 18.66
C GLU A 73 -5.06 -0.30 17.99
N ILE A 74 -4.31 0.74 17.62
CA ILE A 74 -4.83 1.94 16.94
C ILE A 74 -5.38 1.59 15.55
N PHE A 75 -4.66 0.75 14.80
CA PHE A 75 -5.06 0.30 13.47
C PHE A 75 -5.66 -1.10 13.48
N ALA A 76 -6.45 -1.42 14.51
CA ALA A 76 -7.04 -2.76 14.68
C ALA A 76 -7.80 -3.26 13.45
N GLU A 77 -8.47 -2.38 12.70
CA GLU A 77 -9.17 -2.74 11.46
C GLU A 77 -8.22 -3.17 10.34
N ILE A 78 -7.10 -2.45 10.15
CA ILE A 78 -6.06 -2.79 9.17
C ILE A 78 -5.35 -4.08 9.58
N VAL A 79 -5.07 -4.25 10.87
CA VAL A 79 -4.47 -5.48 11.42
C VAL A 79 -5.41 -6.67 11.22
N LYS A 80 -6.72 -6.49 11.46
CA LYS A 80 -7.72 -7.53 11.22
C LYS A 80 -7.80 -7.89 9.74
N PHE A 81 -7.76 -6.89 8.85
CA PHE A 81 -7.69 -7.10 7.41
C PHE A 81 -6.47 -7.93 7.02
N TRP A 82 -5.27 -7.50 7.46
CA TRP A 82 -4.01 -8.20 7.19
C TRP A 82 -4.00 -9.65 7.72
N ASN A 83 -4.44 -9.86 8.96
CA ASN A 83 -4.57 -11.19 9.55
C ASN A 83 -5.52 -12.10 8.75
N GLY A 84 -6.59 -11.53 8.18
CA GLY A 84 -7.53 -12.26 7.33
C GLY A 84 -6.89 -12.76 6.03
N ILE A 85 -5.89 -12.04 5.51
CA ILE A 85 -5.12 -12.44 4.32
C ILE A 85 -4.06 -13.49 4.70
N GLU A 86 -3.23 -13.21 5.70
CA GLU A 86 -2.08 -14.06 6.05
C GLU A 86 -2.46 -15.38 6.72
N TYR A 87 -3.53 -15.37 7.53
CA TYR A 87 -3.94 -16.53 8.33
C TYR A 87 -5.34 -17.04 7.98
N GLY A 88 -5.94 -16.54 6.91
CA GLY A 88 -7.23 -17.04 6.42
C GLY A 88 -7.16 -18.54 6.08
N ASN A 89 -8.23 -19.30 6.38
CA ASN A 89 -8.34 -20.76 6.14
C ASN A 89 -8.30 -21.18 4.65
N GLN A 90 -7.92 -20.29 3.74
CA GLN A 90 -7.78 -20.56 2.31
C GLN A 90 -6.29 -20.43 1.96
N GLY A 91 -5.61 -21.58 1.89
CA GLY A 91 -4.22 -21.65 1.47
C GLY A 91 -4.05 -21.07 0.07
N ASP A 92 -2.95 -20.32 -0.11
CA ASP A 92 -2.48 -19.65 -1.34
C ASP A 92 -2.82 -18.17 -1.52
N TYR A 93 -3.18 -17.44 -0.45
CA TYR A 93 -3.19 -15.97 -0.53
C TYR A 93 -1.79 -15.38 -0.73
N ALA A 94 -1.77 -14.22 -1.38
CA ALA A 94 -0.58 -13.40 -1.51
C ALA A 94 0.06 -13.10 -0.15
N ALA A 95 1.39 -13.10 -0.10
CA ALA A 95 2.10 -12.54 1.05
C ALA A 95 1.97 -11.01 1.00
N LEU A 96 1.37 -10.39 2.01
CA LEU A 96 1.01 -8.98 2.01
C LEU A 96 1.86 -8.18 3.00
N ASP A 97 2.66 -7.26 2.49
CA ASP A 97 3.35 -6.24 3.29
C ASP A 97 2.57 -4.91 3.19
N ILE A 98 2.10 -4.38 4.32
CA ILE A 98 1.37 -3.10 4.39
C ILE A 98 2.28 -2.01 4.98
N HIS A 99 2.37 -0.88 4.27
CA HIS A 99 3.08 0.33 4.70
C HIS A 99 2.09 1.48 4.85
N LEU A 100 2.15 2.19 5.98
CA LEU A 100 1.25 3.31 6.24
C LEU A 100 1.98 4.63 6.04
N LEU A 101 1.40 5.53 5.24
CA LEU A 101 1.84 6.91 5.09
C LEU A 101 0.77 7.83 5.65
N PHE A 102 1.13 8.59 6.67
CA PHE A 102 0.21 9.51 7.35
C PHE A 102 0.34 10.91 6.80
N GLU A 103 -0.80 11.56 6.59
CA GLU A 103 -0.86 13.01 6.40
C GLU A 103 -0.58 13.71 7.74
N ILE A 104 0.54 14.42 7.78
CA ILE A 104 0.96 15.23 8.90
C ILE A 104 1.00 16.66 8.37
N GLU A 105 -0.02 17.47 8.67
CA GLU A 105 0.06 18.91 8.37
C GLU A 105 1.19 19.56 9.17
N HIS A 106 1.97 20.42 8.51
CA HIS A 106 2.54 21.59 9.15
C HIS A 106 1.53 22.75 8.99
N ASP A 107 1.32 23.55 10.03
CA ASP A 107 0.46 24.77 10.00
C ASP A 107 0.77 25.75 8.84
N SER A 108 1.86 25.54 8.09
CA SER A 108 2.34 26.36 6.98
C SER A 108 1.97 25.87 5.58
N ASP A 109 1.35 24.69 5.41
CA ASP A 109 1.23 24.05 4.09
C ASP A 109 0.02 24.50 3.25
N THR A 110 -0.74 25.48 3.73
CA THR A 110 -1.66 26.26 2.88
C THR A 110 -0.87 27.34 2.15
N CYS A 111 -0.28 26.98 1.00
CA CYS A 111 0.17 28.00 0.05
C CYS A 111 -1.08 28.69 -0.50
N VAL A 112 -1.34 29.92 -0.07
CA VAL A 112 -2.24 30.82 -0.78
C VAL A 112 -1.39 31.44 -1.89
N GLU A 113 -1.50 30.91 -3.11
CA GLU A 113 -0.98 31.64 -4.27
C GLU A 113 -1.77 32.95 -4.41
N ASP A 114 -1.07 34.07 -4.58
CA ASP A 114 -1.68 35.38 -4.81
C ASP A 114 -2.68 35.27 -5.97
N ASN A 115 -3.99 35.33 -5.64
CA ASN A 115 -5.16 35.21 -6.52
C ASN A 115 -5.70 33.80 -6.89
N ALA A 116 -5.19 32.69 -6.35
CA ALA A 116 -5.66 31.34 -6.71
C ALA A 116 -6.48 30.59 -5.63
N GLY A 117 -6.67 31.17 -4.44
CA GLY A 117 -7.36 30.51 -3.33
C GLY A 117 -6.50 29.44 -2.63
N PRO A 118 -7.03 28.73 -1.62
CA PRO A 118 -6.25 27.77 -0.85
C PRO A 118 -5.91 26.53 -1.71
N VAL A 119 -4.61 26.28 -1.91
CA VAL A 119 -4.11 25.06 -2.55
C VAL A 119 -4.24 23.91 -1.55
N ARG A 120 -5.12 22.94 -1.83
CA ARG A 120 -5.24 21.72 -1.02
C ARG A 120 -4.01 20.83 -1.20
N VAL A 121 -3.60 20.16 -0.12
CA VAL A 121 -2.59 19.09 -0.14
C VAL A 121 -3.01 18.04 -1.18
N MET A 122 -2.17 17.81 -2.19
CA MET A 122 -2.42 16.79 -3.21
C MET A 122 -2.14 15.39 -2.66
N TYR A 123 -2.89 14.41 -3.14
CA TYR A 123 -2.66 13.01 -2.82
C TYR A 123 -1.22 12.59 -3.23
N PRO A 124 -0.39 12.05 -2.32
CA PRO A 124 1.04 11.91 -2.54
C PRO A 124 1.39 10.62 -3.31
N VAL A 125 0.86 10.46 -4.52
CA VAL A 125 1.00 9.26 -5.38
C VAL A 125 2.46 8.80 -5.48
N ASN A 126 3.38 9.73 -5.73
CA ASN A 126 4.79 9.40 -5.91
C ASN A 126 5.45 8.90 -4.62
N ALA A 127 5.11 9.49 -3.47
CA ALA A 127 5.65 9.06 -2.18
C ALA A 127 5.17 7.65 -1.83
N LEU A 128 3.88 7.36 -2.04
CA LEU A 128 3.30 6.04 -1.79
C LEU A 128 3.89 4.96 -2.71
N ARG A 129 3.99 5.25 -4.02
CA ARG A 129 4.61 4.32 -4.97
C ARG A 129 6.05 4.03 -4.59
N ASN A 130 6.83 5.04 -4.24
CA ASN A 130 8.22 4.87 -3.82
C ASN A 130 8.33 4.10 -2.49
N LEU A 131 7.39 4.31 -1.57
CA LEU A 131 7.31 3.59 -0.31
C LEU A 131 7.07 2.09 -0.55
N ALA A 132 6.06 1.74 -1.34
CA ALA A 132 5.78 0.34 -1.70
C ALA A 132 6.94 -0.28 -2.50
N LEU A 133 7.50 0.44 -3.48
CA LEU A 133 8.67 -0.04 -4.25
C LEU A 133 9.86 -0.37 -3.36
N ARG A 134 10.15 0.44 -2.33
CA ARG A 134 11.31 0.25 -1.43
C ARG A 134 11.23 -1.06 -0.65
N TYR A 135 10.03 -1.55 -0.38
CA TYR A 135 9.81 -2.76 0.40
C TYR A 135 9.41 -3.97 -0.45
N ALA A 136 9.36 -3.83 -1.78
CA ALA A 136 9.25 -4.98 -2.67
C ALA A 136 10.52 -5.85 -2.57
N LYS A 137 10.35 -7.14 -2.27
CA LYS A 137 11.45 -8.07 -1.92
C LYS A 137 11.87 -9.01 -3.06
N SER A 138 11.28 -8.87 -4.25
CA SER A 138 11.51 -9.78 -5.36
C SER A 138 12.31 -9.12 -6.49
N ASP A 139 12.89 -9.95 -7.36
CA ASP A 139 13.72 -9.50 -8.48
C ASP A 139 12.93 -8.70 -9.53
N TYR A 140 11.63 -8.97 -9.65
CA TYR A 140 10.71 -8.24 -10.54
C TYR A 140 9.61 -7.55 -9.75
N VAL A 141 9.19 -6.38 -10.22
CA VAL A 141 8.03 -5.67 -9.69
C VAL A 141 6.96 -5.53 -10.76
N PHE A 142 5.70 -5.67 -10.35
CA PHE A 142 4.55 -5.38 -11.18
C PHE A 142 3.80 -4.19 -10.58
N LEU A 143 4.01 -3.01 -11.16
CA LEU A 143 3.29 -1.80 -10.77
C LEU A 143 1.83 -1.93 -11.22
N LEU A 144 0.90 -1.96 -10.27
CA LEU A 144 -0.53 -2.16 -10.54
C LEU A 144 -1.37 -1.15 -9.75
N ASP A 145 -2.35 -0.54 -10.40
CA ASP A 145 -3.32 0.31 -9.71
C ASP A 145 -4.23 -0.52 -8.80
N ALA A 146 -4.70 0.07 -7.70
CA ALA A 146 -5.54 -0.61 -6.72
C ALA A 146 -6.92 -0.99 -7.28
N ASP A 147 -7.33 -0.35 -8.37
CA ASP A 147 -8.60 -0.62 -9.06
C ASP A 147 -8.52 -1.83 -10.00
N PHE A 148 -7.32 -2.37 -10.29
CA PHE A 148 -7.16 -3.57 -11.10
C PHE A 148 -6.99 -4.82 -10.25
N VAL A 149 -7.70 -5.88 -10.63
CA VAL A 149 -7.51 -7.23 -10.08
C VAL A 149 -6.86 -8.10 -11.16
N PRO A 150 -5.66 -8.67 -10.92
CA PRO A 150 -5.01 -9.52 -11.91
C PRO A 150 -5.77 -10.85 -12.06
N SER A 151 -5.64 -11.51 -13.21
CA SER A 151 -6.15 -12.88 -13.38
C SER A 151 -5.37 -13.86 -12.49
N SER A 152 -6.05 -14.85 -11.89
CA SER A 152 -5.45 -15.84 -10.97
C SER A 152 -4.20 -16.55 -11.50
N ASN A 153 -4.12 -16.78 -12.82
CA ASN A 153 -3.00 -17.47 -13.46
C ASN A 153 -1.88 -16.53 -13.94
N MET A 154 -2.03 -15.21 -13.79
CA MET A 154 -1.13 -14.22 -14.36
C MET A 154 0.28 -14.34 -13.77
N HIS A 155 0.40 -14.51 -12.45
CA HIS A 155 1.70 -14.66 -11.79
C HIS A 155 2.49 -15.83 -12.39
N ALA A 156 1.87 -17.01 -12.48
CA ALA A 156 2.49 -18.19 -13.05
C ALA A 156 2.83 -18.01 -14.54
N LEU A 157 1.96 -17.35 -15.32
CA LEU A 157 2.15 -17.11 -16.74
C LEU A 157 3.37 -16.21 -16.99
N VAL A 158 3.46 -15.07 -16.31
CA VAL A 158 4.58 -14.12 -16.46
C VAL A 158 5.88 -14.77 -15.99
N LEU A 159 5.88 -15.46 -14.86
CA LEU A 159 7.05 -16.16 -14.35
C LEU A 159 7.54 -17.24 -15.34
N SER A 160 6.63 -18.00 -15.94
CA SER A 160 6.98 -18.99 -16.98
C SER A 160 7.55 -18.34 -18.24
N MET A 161 7.11 -17.13 -18.59
CA MET A 161 7.63 -16.38 -19.73
C MET A 161 9.05 -15.89 -19.45
N LEU A 162 9.28 -15.29 -18.28
CA LEU A 162 10.59 -14.79 -17.86
C LEU A 162 11.63 -15.93 -17.80
N ARG A 163 11.25 -17.09 -17.24
CA ARG A 163 12.11 -18.28 -17.19
C ARG A 163 12.44 -18.86 -18.58
N ARG A 164 11.50 -18.82 -19.53
CA ARG A 164 11.69 -19.33 -20.90
C ARG A 164 12.50 -18.38 -21.78
N LYS A 165 12.47 -17.08 -21.48
CA LYS A 165 13.13 -16.04 -22.28
C LYS A 165 14.02 -15.14 -21.42
N PRO A 166 15.04 -15.70 -20.73
CA PRO A 166 15.90 -14.90 -19.86
C PRO A 166 16.67 -13.81 -20.61
N TYR A 167 16.90 -13.99 -21.92
CA TYR A 167 17.53 -12.99 -22.79
C TYR A 167 16.70 -11.72 -23.02
N LEU A 168 15.39 -11.75 -22.74
CA LEU A 168 14.54 -10.54 -22.78
C LEU A 168 14.63 -9.73 -21.47
N VAL A 169 15.27 -10.27 -20.43
CA VAL A 169 15.36 -9.60 -19.15
C VAL A 169 16.60 -8.72 -19.11
N SER A 170 16.38 -7.42 -18.93
CA SER A 170 17.43 -6.43 -18.74
C SER A 170 16.90 -5.30 -17.84
N PRO A 171 17.75 -4.63 -17.05
CA PRO A 171 17.34 -3.46 -16.25
C PRO A 171 16.71 -2.31 -17.05
N LYS A 172 16.86 -2.30 -18.39
CA LYS A 172 16.31 -1.28 -19.28
C LYS A 172 15.04 -1.72 -20.03
N ILE A 173 14.48 -2.88 -19.69
CA ILE A 173 13.28 -3.43 -20.33
C ILE A 173 12.14 -3.44 -19.33
N ALA A 174 10.99 -2.93 -19.75
CA ALA A 174 9.72 -3.06 -19.04
C ALA A 174 8.74 -3.85 -19.90
N PHE A 175 7.98 -4.74 -19.26
CA PHE A 175 6.89 -5.47 -19.91
C PHE A 175 5.59 -4.71 -19.69
N VAL A 176 4.80 -4.56 -20.75
CA VAL A 176 3.47 -3.97 -20.68
C VAL A 176 2.45 -5.09 -20.65
N VAL A 177 1.59 -5.07 -19.64
CA VAL A 177 0.48 -6.00 -19.51
C VAL A 177 -0.78 -5.31 -20.05
N PRO A 178 -1.52 -5.91 -20.99
CA PRO A 178 -2.80 -5.37 -21.42
C PRO A 178 -3.82 -5.43 -20.27
N ALA A 179 -4.57 -4.36 -20.09
CA ALA A 179 -5.68 -4.28 -19.14
C ALA A 179 -7.01 -4.18 -19.89
N TRP A 180 -8.08 -4.70 -19.28
CA TRP A 180 -9.45 -4.60 -19.77
C TRP A 180 -10.32 -4.11 -18.61
N GLU A 181 -11.23 -3.18 -18.91
CA GLU A 181 -12.24 -2.63 -18.00
C GLU A 181 -13.63 -3.18 -18.33
#